data_AF-G2PQB2-F1
#
_entry.id   AF-G2PQB2-F1
#
_cell.length_a   1.000
_cell.length_b   1.000
_cell.length_c   1.000
_cell.angle_alpha   90.00
_cell.angle_beta   90.00
_cell.angle_gamma   90.00
#
_symmetry.space_group_name_H-M   'P 1'
#
loop_
_entity.id
_entity.type
_entity.pdbx_description
1 polymer ?
#
loop_
_entity_poly.entity_id
_entity_poly.type
_entity_poly.pdbx_seq_one_letter_code
_entity_poly.pdbx_strand_id
1 'polypeptide(L)'
;MSNKGIHSKLVTLFSLLLTLLFVYTAVSKMIHLDSFEFRLERMPYIAPYASLLSWAVPFLELIIAGLLWFRRYQIIAFYASFILLGLFTTYITIVLKYSHSIPCSCGGVISALGWKDHILLNITFMVLAFLGMLWSKKQYNVQTH
;
A
#
# COMPACT_ATOMS: atom_id res chain seq x y z
N MET A 1 -7.31 32.43 -12.22
CA MET A 1 -6.06 32.15 -11.45
C MET A 1 -6.35 31.48 -10.09
N SER A 2 -7.05 30.34 -10.02
CA SER A 2 -7.38 29.68 -8.74
C SER A 2 -7.46 28.15 -8.83
N ASN A 3 -6.55 27.50 -9.56
CA ASN A 3 -6.55 26.02 -9.64
C ASN A 3 -5.21 25.38 -9.22
N LYS A 4 -4.08 26.11 -9.33
CA LYS A 4 -2.75 25.59 -8.89
C LYS A 4 -2.68 25.28 -7.39
N GLY A 5 -3.31 26.10 -6.54
CA GLY A 5 -3.28 25.92 -5.09
C GLY A 5 -4.05 24.69 -4.61
N ILE A 6 -5.25 24.46 -5.15
CA ILE A 6 -6.14 23.33 -4.78
C ILE A 6 -5.49 21.99 -5.15
N HIS A 7 -4.92 21.87 -6.35
CA HIS A 7 -4.23 20.65 -6.76
C HIS A 7 -3.06 20.29 -5.84
N SER A 8 -2.26 21.27 -5.38
CA SER A 8 -1.15 20.98 -4.45
C SER A 8 -1.65 20.50 -3.08
N LYS A 9 -2.76 21.07 -2.58
CA LYS A 9 -3.37 20.65 -1.32
C LYS A 9 -3.94 19.24 -1.41
N LEU A 10 -4.59 18.90 -2.54
CA LEU A 10 -5.12 17.55 -2.78
C LEU A 10 -4.01 16.50 -2.87
N VAL A 11 -2.92 16.79 -3.61
CA VAL A 11 -1.76 15.89 -3.72
C VAL A 11 -1.11 15.68 -2.35
N THR A 12 -1.01 16.73 -1.53
CA THR A 12 -0.51 16.64 -0.15
C THR A 12 -1.43 15.78 0.72
N LEU A 13 -2.75 15.99 0.62
CA LEU A 13 -3.75 15.19 1.35
C LEU A 13 -3.65 13.71 0.99
N PHE A 14 -3.56 13.37 -0.30
CA PHE A 14 -3.43 11.98 -0.75
C PHE A 14 -2.12 11.34 -0.30
N SER A 15 -1.02 12.10 -0.37
CA SER A 15 0.28 11.63 0.12
C SER A 15 0.23 11.35 1.62
N LEU A 16 -0.43 12.22 2.39
CA LEU A 16 -0.58 12.07 3.84
C LEU A 16 -1.45 10.86 4.19
N LEU A 17 -2.57 10.65 3.49
CA LEU A 17 -3.42 9.47 3.68
C LEU A 17 -2.70 8.16 3.36
N LEU A 18 -1.97 8.10 2.24
CA LEU A 18 -1.14 6.94 1.89
C LEU A 18 -0.01 6.72 2.90
N THR A 19 0.64 7.79 3.35
CA THR A 19 1.70 7.71 4.37
C THR A 19 1.16 7.14 5.68
N LEU A 20 0.02 7.63 6.17
CA LEU A 20 -0.63 7.10 7.36
C LEU A 20 -0.98 5.63 7.22
N LEU A 21 -1.53 5.22 6.07
CA LEU A 21 -1.83 3.83 5.79
C LEU A 21 -0.56 2.97 5.85
N PHE A 22 0.48 3.31 5.08
CA PHE A 22 1.70 2.52 5.01
C PHE A 22 2.46 2.45 6.34
N VAL A 23 2.51 3.55 7.09
CA VAL A 23 3.14 3.55 8.42
C VAL A 23 2.34 2.66 9.37
N TYR A 24 1.01 2.79 9.39
CA TYR A 24 0.16 1.97 10.25
C TYR A 24 0.27 0.48 9.90
N THR A 25 0.22 0.13 8.62
CA THR A 25 0.33 -1.27 8.17
C THR A 25 1.72 -1.84 8.42
N ALA A 26 2.79 -1.07 8.21
CA ALA A 26 4.16 -1.52 8.47
C ALA A 26 4.41 -1.73 9.96
N VAL A 27 4.07 -0.75 10.80
CA VAL A 27 4.26 -0.84 12.26
C VAL A 27 3.44 -1.99 12.84
N SER A 28 2.18 -2.16 12.40
CA SER A 28 1.34 -3.27 12.83
C SER A 28 1.95 -4.63 12.45
N LYS A 29 2.51 -4.76 11.24
CA LYS A 29 3.21 -5.99 10.82
C LYS A 29 4.50 -6.22 11.60
N MET A 30 5.26 -5.18 11.92
CA MET A 30 6.49 -5.31 12.71
C MET A 30 6.23 -5.69 14.17
N ILE A 31 5.19 -5.13 14.80
CA ILE A 31 4.80 -5.48 16.17
C ILE A 31 4.32 -6.94 16.24
N HIS A 32 3.62 -7.40 15.20
CA HIS A 32 3.08 -8.76 15.13
C HIS A 32 3.78 -9.62 14.07
N LEU A 33 5.12 -9.52 13.99
CA LEU A 33 5.92 -10.13 12.94
C LEU A 33 5.78 -11.65 12.91
N ASP A 34 5.84 -12.31 14.08
CA ASP A 34 5.66 -13.77 14.18
C ASP A 34 4.32 -14.24 13.61
N SER A 35 3.24 -13.50 13.91
CA SER A 35 1.91 -13.80 13.39
C SER A 35 1.82 -13.58 11.88
N PHE A 36 2.55 -12.59 11.36
CA PHE A 36 2.56 -12.25 9.95
C PHE A 36 3.34 -13.29 9.16
N GLU A 37 4.51 -13.70 9.65
CA GLU A 37 5.30 -14.78 9.09
C GLU A 37 4.52 -16.09 9.05
N PHE A 38 3.89 -16.48 10.17
CA PHE A 38 3.04 -17.68 10.22
C PHE A 38 1.89 -17.65 9.20
N ARG A 39 1.31 -16.46 8.93
CA ARG A 39 0.29 -16.32 7.87
C ARG A 39 0.89 -16.54 6.48
N LEU A 40 2.07 -16.00 6.21
CA LEU A 40 2.76 -16.18 4.94
C LEU A 40 3.18 -17.64 4.72
N GLU A 41 3.58 -18.35 5.78
CA GLU A 41 3.89 -19.79 5.74
C GLU A 41 2.68 -20.65 5.37
N ARG A 42 1.48 -20.23 5.81
CA ARG A 42 0.22 -20.91 5.49
C ARG A 42 -0.32 -20.56 4.12
N MET A 43 0.24 -19.54 3.47
CA MET A 43 -0.19 -19.13 2.15
C MET A 43 0.49 -19.97 1.06
N PRO A 44 -0.29 -20.60 0.17
CA PRO A 44 0.29 -21.33 -0.95
C PRO A 44 1.14 -20.39 -1.82
N TYR A 45 2.19 -20.94 -2.43
CA TYR A 45 3.17 -20.25 -3.30
C TYR A 45 4.18 -19.33 -2.62
N ILE A 46 3.85 -18.71 -1.48
CA ILE A 46 4.78 -17.79 -0.78
C ILE A 46 5.37 -18.36 0.51
N ALA A 47 4.87 -19.52 0.96
CA ALA A 47 5.38 -20.23 2.14
C ALA A 47 6.93 -20.30 2.25
N PRO A 48 7.68 -20.70 1.20
CA PRO A 48 9.15 -20.76 1.30
C PRO A 48 9.83 -19.39 1.42
N TYR A 49 9.12 -18.31 1.08
CA TYR A 49 9.62 -16.93 1.17
C TYR A 49 9.03 -16.18 2.36
N ALA A 50 8.28 -16.85 3.24
CA ALA A 50 7.53 -16.22 4.33
C ALA A 50 8.41 -15.34 5.22
N SER A 51 9.56 -15.85 5.66
CA SER A 51 10.50 -15.11 6.52
C SER A 51 11.14 -13.90 5.81
N LEU A 52 11.45 -14.03 4.52
CA LEU A 52 11.99 -12.91 3.75
C LEU A 52 10.92 -11.82 3.54
N LEU A 53 9.70 -12.24 3.19
CA LEU A 53 8.58 -11.33 2.94
C LEU A 53 8.05 -10.70 4.23
N SER A 54 8.15 -11.38 5.37
CA SER A 54 7.72 -10.86 6.68
C SER A 54 8.47 -9.59 7.06
N TRP A 55 9.75 -9.50 6.67
CA TRP A 55 10.59 -8.30 6.83
C TRP A 55 10.58 -7.36 5.63
N ALA A 56 10.61 -7.90 4.40
CA ALA A 56 10.71 -7.08 3.20
C ALA A 56 9.46 -6.21 2.97
N VAL A 57 8.27 -6.73 3.25
CA VAL A 57 7.01 -6.00 3.01
C VAL A 57 6.90 -4.76 3.93
N PRO A 58 7.01 -4.86 5.27
CA PRO A 58 6.98 -3.68 6.14
C PRO A 58 8.08 -2.66 5.82
N PHE A 59 9.26 -3.13 5.45
CA PHE A 59 10.38 -2.25 5.10
C PHE A 59 10.10 -1.45 3.82
N LEU A 60 9.56 -2.09 2.79
CA LEU A 60 9.12 -1.42 1.56
C LEU A 60 8.00 -0.42 1.83
N GLU A 61 7.03 -0.76 2.68
CA GLU A 61 5.95 0.15 3.09
C GLU A 61 6.51 1.43 3.75
N LEU A 62 7.48 1.31 4.67
CA LEU A 62 8.12 2.46 5.30
C LEU A 62 8.95 3.29 4.32
N ILE A 63 9.67 2.66 3.39
CA ILE A 63 10.42 3.37 2.35
C ILE A 63 9.47 4.20 1.49
N ILE A 64 8.36 3.63 1.04
CA ILE A 64 7.36 4.33 0.23
C ILE A 64 6.73 5.48 1.02
N ALA A 65 6.41 5.27 2.30
CA ALA A 65 5.91 6.32 3.19
C ALA A 65 6.90 7.49 3.31
N GLY A 66 8.21 7.21 3.45
CA GLY A 66 9.25 8.23 3.44
C GLY A 66 9.36 8.96 2.10
N LEU A 67 9.31 8.23 0.98
CA LEU A 67 9.41 8.80 -0.38
C LEU A 67 8.23 9.72 -0.71
N LEU A 68 7.03 9.46 -0.18
CA LEU A 68 5.84 10.30 -0.36
C LEU A 68 6.01 11.72 0.19
N TRP A 69 6.88 11.93 1.17
CA TRP A 69 7.18 13.26 1.73
C TRP A 69 8.10 14.11 0.84
N PHE A 70 8.95 13.47 0.03
CA PHE A 70 9.88 14.19 -0.83
C PHE A 70 9.26 14.53 -2.17
N ARG A 71 9.04 15.82 -2.44
CA ARG A 71 8.41 16.29 -3.69
C ARG A 71 9.10 15.79 -4.97
N ARG A 72 10.42 15.55 -4.92
CA ARG A 72 11.20 14.97 -6.04
C ARG A 72 10.88 13.50 -6.31
N TYR A 73 10.62 12.72 -5.26
CA TYR A 73 10.33 11.28 -5.36
C TYR A 73 8.84 10.98 -5.31
N GLN A 74 7.99 11.97 -5.10
CA GLN A 74 6.55 11.81 -4.90
C GLN A 74 5.85 11.09 -6.05
N ILE A 75 6.22 11.36 -7.31
CA ILE A 75 5.67 10.63 -8.48
C ILE A 75 6.08 9.15 -8.42
N ILE A 76 7.35 8.87 -8.14
CA ILE A 76 7.88 7.50 -8.00
C ILE A 76 7.17 6.80 -6.84
N ALA A 77 6.94 7.50 -5.74
CA ALA A 77 6.27 6.98 -4.56
C ALA A 77 4.80 6.64 -4.84
N PHE A 78 4.07 7.46 -5.61
CA PHE A 78 2.72 7.12 -6.07
C PHE A 78 2.71 5.90 -6.99
N TYR A 79 3.68 5.78 -7.91
CA TYR A 79 3.83 4.56 -8.74
C TYR A 79 4.12 3.33 -7.89
N ALA A 80 5.07 3.41 -6.96
CA ALA A 80 5.41 2.33 -6.05
C ALA A 80 4.23 1.93 -5.17
N SER A 81 3.47 2.91 -4.65
CA SER A 81 2.25 2.67 -3.88
C SER A 81 1.20 1.93 -4.69
N PHE A 82 0.96 2.35 -5.94
CA PHE A 82 0.00 1.72 -6.83
C PHE A 82 0.40 0.28 -7.17
N ILE A 83 1.67 0.04 -7.48
CA ILE A 83 2.20 -1.29 -7.78
C ILE A 83 2.10 -2.19 -6.54
N LEU A 84 2.53 -1.71 -5.37
CA LEU A 84 2.53 -2.51 -4.14
C LEU A 84 1.11 -2.91 -3.73
N LEU A 85 0.17 -1.95 -3.72
CA LEU A 85 -1.25 -2.21 -3.44
C LEU A 85 -1.87 -3.14 -4.48
N GLY A 86 -1.52 -2.97 -5.76
CA GLY A 86 -1.99 -3.82 -6.85
C GLY A 86 -1.51 -5.26 -6.74
N LEU A 87 -0.21 -5.46 -6.46
CA LEU A 87 0.38 -6.78 -6.22
C LEU A 87 -0.29 -7.46 -5.02
N PHE A 88 -0.43 -6.76 -3.91
CA PHE A 88 -1.07 -7.30 -2.71
C PHE A 88 -2.54 -7.69 -2.97
N THR A 89 -3.30 -6.83 -3.66
CA THR A 89 -4.71 -7.09 -4.00
C THR A 89 -4.86 -8.26 -4.98
N THR A 90 -4.00 -8.33 -6.00
CA THR A 90 -4.00 -9.41 -6.99
C THR A 90 -3.65 -10.73 -6.33
N TYR A 91 -2.62 -10.74 -5.49
CA TYR A 91 -2.18 -11.90 -4.73
C TYR A 91 -3.31 -12.47 -3.85
N ILE A 92 -3.96 -11.61 -3.04
CA ILE A 92 -5.10 -12.02 -2.21
C ILE A 92 -6.24 -12.55 -3.06
N THR A 93 -6.57 -11.89 -4.18
CA THR A 93 -7.66 -12.31 -5.06
C THR A 93 -7.41 -13.70 -5.66
N ILE A 94 -6.18 -13.97 -6.09
CA ILE A 94 -5.78 -15.30 -6.61
C ILE A 94 -5.89 -16.34 -5.49
N VAL A 95 -5.34 -16.07 -4.31
CA VAL A 95 -5.39 -17.02 -3.18
C VAL A 95 -6.84 -17.31 -2.78
N LEU A 96 -7.71 -16.32 -2.72
CA LEU A 96 -9.13 -16.52 -2.37
C LEU A 96 -9.91 -17.28 -3.44
N LYS A 97 -9.57 -17.10 -4.73
CA LYS A 97 -10.27 -17.76 -5.84
C LYS A 97 -9.82 -19.21 -6.02
N TYR A 98 -8.56 -19.52 -5.74
CA TYR A 98 -7.95 -20.83 -6.02
C TYR A 98 -7.70 -21.69 -4.76
N SER A 99 -7.73 -21.13 -3.55
CA SER A 99 -7.57 -21.91 -2.32
C SER A 99 -8.90 -22.45 -1.81
N HIS A 100 -8.98 -23.77 -1.62
CA HIS A 100 -10.14 -24.46 -1.04
C HIS A 100 -10.28 -24.24 0.48
N SER A 101 -9.26 -23.67 1.13
CA SER A 101 -9.24 -23.33 2.55
C SER A 101 -8.95 -21.85 2.73
N ILE A 102 -9.88 -21.14 3.38
CA ILE A 102 -9.75 -19.72 3.69
C ILE A 102 -8.66 -19.58 4.78
N PRO A 103 -7.53 -18.90 4.52
CA PRO A 103 -6.51 -18.73 5.53
C PRO A 103 -7.07 -17.89 6.68
N CYS A 104 -6.86 -18.36 7.91
CA CYS A 104 -7.38 -17.76 9.13
C CYS A 104 -6.89 -16.31 9.29
N SER A 105 -7.81 -15.38 9.54
CA SER A 105 -7.55 -13.95 9.70
C SER A 105 -7.02 -13.67 11.13
N CYS A 106 -5.75 -13.96 11.40
CA CYS A 106 -5.15 -13.81 12.74
C CYS A 106 -4.20 -12.60 12.88
N GLY A 107 -4.40 -11.52 12.14
CA GLY A 107 -3.54 -10.33 12.09
C GLY A 107 -4.17 -9.05 12.64
N GLY A 108 -4.27 -8.96 13.97
CA GLY A 108 -4.56 -7.71 14.70
C GLY A 108 -5.83 -6.96 14.29
N VAL A 109 -5.84 -5.64 14.52
CA VAL A 109 -7.00 -4.74 14.28
C VAL A 109 -7.48 -4.77 12.82
N ILE A 110 -6.57 -5.05 11.89
CA ILE A 110 -6.89 -5.16 10.47
C ILE A 110 -7.55 -6.51 10.12
N SER A 111 -7.42 -7.54 10.96
CA SER A 111 -8.07 -8.85 10.73
C SER A 111 -9.54 -8.92 11.14
N ALA A 112 -10.04 -7.88 11.81
CA ALA A 112 -11.46 -7.68 12.02
C ALA A 112 -12.18 -7.25 10.71
N LEU A 113 -11.45 -6.71 9.73
CA LEU A 113 -11.95 -6.42 8.39
C LEU A 113 -11.90 -7.72 7.57
N GLY A 114 -13.01 -8.11 6.97
CA GLY A 114 -13.04 -9.30 6.11
C GLY A 114 -12.12 -9.13 4.90
N TRP A 115 -11.70 -10.23 4.27
CA TRP A 115 -10.86 -10.18 3.07
C TRP A 115 -11.42 -9.28 1.96
N LYS A 116 -12.75 -9.16 1.87
CA LYS A 116 -13.43 -8.25 0.93
C LYS A 116 -13.23 -6.77 1.29
N ASP A 117 -13.30 -6.43 2.57
CA ASP A 117 -13.12 -5.06 3.06
C ASP A 117 -11.67 -4.60 2.85
N HIS A 118 -10.70 -5.51 3.00
CA HIS A 118 -9.30 -5.28 2.65
C HIS A 118 -9.09 -4.95 1.18
N ILE A 119 -9.67 -5.77 0.30
CA ILE A 119 -9.60 -5.55 -1.14
C ILE A 119 -10.23 -4.20 -1.48
N LEU A 120 -11.38 -3.88 -0.89
CA LEU A 120 -12.06 -2.60 -1.10
C LEU A 120 -11.20 -1.41 -0.63
N LEU A 121 -10.56 -1.53 0.54
CA LEU A 121 -9.64 -0.53 1.07
C LEU A 121 -8.46 -0.32 0.12
N ASN A 122 -7.79 -1.40 -0.29
CA ASN A 122 -6.65 -1.31 -1.20
C ASN A 122 -7.02 -0.72 -2.56
N ILE A 123 -8.19 -1.09 -3.13
CA ILE A 123 -8.69 -0.49 -4.38
C ILE A 123 -8.93 1.01 -4.19
N THR A 124 -9.52 1.42 -3.07
CA THR A 124 -9.75 2.83 -2.75
C THR A 124 -8.42 3.59 -2.72
N PHE A 125 -7.41 3.07 -2.02
CA PHE A 125 -6.09 3.69 -1.98
C PHE A 125 -5.32 3.61 -3.31
N MET A 126 -5.53 2.58 -4.13
CA MET A 126 -5.01 2.52 -5.50
C MET A 126 -5.57 3.65 -6.35
N VAL A 127 -6.89 3.92 -6.25
CA VAL A 127 -7.51 5.05 -6.96
C VAL A 127 -6.93 6.38 -6.46
N LEU A 128 -6.72 6.55 -5.16
CA LEU A 128 -6.06 7.73 -4.60
C LEU A 128 -4.63 7.90 -5.12
N ALA A 129 -3.85 6.82 -5.19
CA ALA A 129 -2.50 6.84 -5.76
C ALA A 129 -2.51 7.21 -7.24
N PHE A 130 -3.48 6.71 -8.01
CA PHE A 130 -3.66 7.04 -9.42
C PHE A 130 -4.05 8.52 -9.63
N LEU A 131 -4.99 9.04 -8.83
CA LEU A 131 -5.35 10.47 -8.87
C LEU A 131 -4.17 11.37 -8.45
N GLY A 132 -3.43 10.95 -7.41
CA GLY A 132 -2.21 11.60 -6.96
C GLY A 132 -1.15 11.67 -8.06
N MET A 133 -0.98 10.60 -8.83
CA MET A 133 -0.09 10.54 -9.99
C MET A 133 -0.50 11.53 -11.09
N LEU A 134 -1.77 11.54 -11.50
CA LEU A 134 -2.27 12.44 -12.55
C LEU A 134 -2.09 13.91 -12.18
N TRP A 135 -2.38 14.28 -10.92
CA TRP A 135 -2.24 15.65 -10.46
C TRP A 135 -0.80 16.06 -10.13
N SER A 136 0.04 15.12 -9.70
CA SER A 136 1.47 15.36 -9.48
C SER A 136 2.22 15.57 -10.80
N LYS A 137 1.93 14.79 -11.85
CA LYS A 137 2.52 14.97 -13.19
C LYS A 137 2.22 16.35 -13.78
N LYS A 138 1.01 16.88 -13.52
CA LYS A 138 0.59 18.23 -13.94
C LYS A 138 1.36 19.34 -13.21
N GLN A 139 1.81 19.11 -11.97
CA GLN A 139 2.61 20.09 -11.22
C GLN A 139 4.09 20.07 -11.65
N TYR A 140 4.65 18.88 -11.90
CA TYR A 140 6.04 18.74 -12.34
C TYR A 140 6.29 19.40 -13.70
N ASN A 141 5.40 19.18 -14.67
CA ASN A 141 5.53 19.72 -16.04
C ASN A 141 5.43 21.26 -16.11
N VAL A 142 4.87 21.89 -15.06
CA VAL A 142 4.74 23.35 -14.93
C VAL A 142 5.98 23.99 -14.29
N GLN A 143 6.89 23.19 -13.72
CA GLN A 143 8.13 23.66 -13.09
C GLN A 143 9.36 23.51 -14.00
N THR A 144 9.22 22.75 -15.09
CA THR A 144 10.27 22.52 -16.09
C THR A 144 10.15 23.41 -17.34
N HIS A 145 9.21 24.36 -17.34
CA HIS A 145 9.04 25.44 -18.32
C HIS A 145 8.92 26.77 -17.59
#